data_AF-A0A358MZ86-F1
#
_entry.id   AF-A0A358MZ86-F1
#
_cell.length_a   1.000
_cell.length_b   1.000
_cell.length_c   1.000
_cell.angle_alpha   90.00
_cell.angle_beta   90.00
_cell.angle_gamma   90.00
#
_symmetry.space_group_name_H-M   'P 1'
#
loop_
_entity.id
_entity.type
_entity.pdbx_description
1 polymer ?
#
loop_
_entity_poly.entity_id
_entity_poly.type
_entity_poly.pdbx_seq_one_letter_code
_entity_poly.pdbx_strand_id
1 'polypeptide(L)'
;MRLQQLSGQNLRVTKLTRLPSSDEGWDVLLPALEKLEAVVCVLSPAFLQTMSAHQFMEHFASQSISSGGPVIDSRSRFLKVVKTPVAESEMPASLRSRLSGLLDYSFFEEDPDSSRVSEFDERFGAEANQKYYSRVYDVCQELWPVIKTLKQRSGALTQSVVTDGDTKTIYLAQTTSDLAGEAEKIRRELIGRGHKVVPSQPLSMVGDELLPQVAEYLTESSLSIHPVGKSYGIVPEGESESLVAIQNRLAAEKTQAGSLDRVVWIPRDMEIADERQQDFLQGLKTAPDLYAGAEIIQGQLSGLKEYVLDRLKPKAPKANVTTSGDTGDHPLRVYLICDERDEEAVEVLEDFLFDQGMEISLPAFGAEEEEAAETHRENLVDADAVLIYYGAARHSWVDIKVRNLMKARGYGRTSDISLQAVYVAPPIDRRKERFRSHTAQVIQGSEPFDGSVLEEFVDAIKASRQS
;
A
#
# COMPACT_ATOMS: atom_id res chain seq x y z
N MET A 1 6.90 6.05 -16.44
CA MET A 1 6.84 4.97 -15.44
C MET A 1 7.67 5.24 -14.19
N ARG A 2 9.01 5.28 -14.22
CA ARG A 2 9.77 5.34 -12.94
C ARG A 2 9.69 6.67 -12.20
N LEU A 3 9.69 7.79 -12.93
CA LEU A 3 9.42 9.11 -12.37
C LEU A 3 7.99 9.20 -11.79
N GLN A 4 7.01 8.52 -12.41
CA GLN A 4 5.64 8.42 -11.90
C GLN A 4 5.61 7.64 -10.58
N GLN A 5 6.36 6.53 -10.53
CA GLN A 5 6.55 5.71 -9.31
C GLN A 5 7.24 6.48 -8.18
N LEU A 6 8.21 7.36 -8.48
CA LEU A 6 8.81 8.25 -7.48
C LEU A 6 7.89 9.39 -7.05
N SER A 7 7.10 9.93 -7.98
CA SER A 7 6.24 11.09 -7.74
C SER A 7 4.88 10.76 -7.10
N GLY A 8 4.44 9.50 -7.17
CA GLY A 8 3.08 9.09 -6.81
C GLY A 8 1.98 9.70 -7.68
N GLN A 9 2.33 10.35 -8.80
CA GLN A 9 1.39 11.07 -9.67
C GLN A 9 1.46 10.60 -11.13
N ASN A 10 0.36 10.80 -11.84
CA ASN A 10 0.30 10.65 -13.30
C ASN A 10 1.10 11.77 -13.99
N LEU A 11 2.37 11.52 -14.27
CA LEU A 11 3.20 12.39 -15.11
C LEU A 11 2.95 12.09 -16.58
N ARG A 12 2.73 13.13 -17.38
CA ARG A 12 2.63 13.00 -18.83
C ARG A 12 4.01 13.13 -19.45
N VAL A 13 4.59 11.99 -19.87
CA VAL A 13 5.87 11.97 -20.60
C VAL A 13 5.56 11.92 -22.10
N THR A 14 6.05 12.90 -22.85
CA THR A 14 5.90 12.93 -24.31
C THR A 14 7.27 12.81 -24.96
N LYS A 15 7.46 11.78 -25.80
CA LYS A 15 8.67 11.66 -26.61
C LYS A 15 8.51 12.50 -27.87
N LEU A 16 9.30 13.55 -28.00
CA LEU A 16 9.38 14.35 -29.21
C LEU A 16 10.35 13.69 -30.19
N THR A 17 9.82 13.02 -31.21
CA THR A 17 10.61 12.36 -32.26
C THR A 17 10.82 13.22 -33.49
N ARG A 18 10.00 14.26 -33.67
CA ARG A 18 10.12 15.26 -34.73
C ARG A 18 9.84 16.63 -34.15
N LEU A 19 10.72 17.57 -34.45
CA LEU A 19 10.56 18.98 -34.09
C LEU A 19 10.12 19.75 -35.33
N PRO A 20 9.33 20.83 -35.18
CA PRO A 20 8.92 21.66 -36.30
C PRO A 20 10.10 22.19 -37.09
N SER A 21 9.92 22.29 -38.41
CA SER A 21 10.87 22.90 -39.35
C SER A 21 10.35 24.20 -39.97
N SER A 22 9.12 24.59 -39.65
CA SER A 22 8.44 25.81 -40.11
C SER A 22 7.90 26.61 -38.94
N ASP A 23 7.75 27.92 -39.12
CA ASP A 23 7.25 28.83 -38.10
C ASP A 23 5.81 28.48 -37.66
N GLU A 24 4.94 28.13 -38.62
CA GLU A 24 3.57 27.66 -38.33
C GLU A 24 3.56 26.42 -37.41
N GLY A 25 4.54 25.52 -37.57
CA GLY A 25 4.67 24.35 -36.71
C GLY A 25 5.15 24.69 -35.30
N TRP A 26 5.95 25.75 -35.15
CA TRP A 26 6.34 26.27 -33.85
C TRP A 26 5.19 26.96 -33.13
N ASP A 27 4.35 27.72 -33.84
CA ASP A 27 3.17 28.39 -33.27
C ASP A 27 2.21 27.40 -32.58
N VAL A 28 2.08 26.19 -33.12
CA VAL A 28 1.28 25.11 -32.50
C VAL A 28 1.94 24.53 -31.25
N LEU A 29 3.27 24.46 -31.21
CA LEU A 29 4.03 23.84 -30.11
C LEU A 29 4.26 24.80 -28.94
N LEU A 30 4.42 26.10 -29.21
CA LEU A 30 4.76 27.13 -28.22
C LEU A 30 3.83 27.15 -27.00
N PRO A 31 2.49 27.10 -27.14
CA PRO A 31 1.58 27.06 -25.98
C PRO A 31 1.75 25.80 -25.12
N ALA A 32 2.19 24.68 -25.70
CA ALA A 32 2.42 23.45 -24.94
C ALA A 32 3.72 23.52 -24.11
N LEU A 33 4.70 24.31 -24.53
CA LEU A 33 5.97 24.48 -23.82
C LEU A 33 5.80 25.24 -22.49
N GLU A 34 4.83 26.15 -22.42
CA GLU A 34 4.50 26.88 -21.18
C GLU A 34 4.11 25.93 -20.04
N LYS A 35 3.40 24.85 -20.38
CA LYS A 35 2.90 23.85 -19.42
C LYS A 35 3.92 22.75 -19.11
N LEU A 36 5.08 22.77 -19.75
CA LEU A 36 6.05 21.69 -19.67
C LEU A 36 6.95 21.87 -18.43
N GLU A 37 7.04 20.87 -17.56
CA GLU A 37 7.72 21.02 -16.27
C GLU A 37 9.25 20.87 -16.40
N ALA A 38 9.72 19.93 -17.21
CA ALA A 38 11.14 19.68 -17.43
C ALA A 38 11.40 19.02 -18.80
N VAL A 39 12.62 19.17 -19.31
CA VAL A 39 13.09 18.60 -20.58
C VAL A 39 14.26 17.65 -20.33
N VAL A 40 14.15 16.43 -20.83
CA VAL A 40 15.26 15.47 -20.85
C VAL A 40 15.89 15.45 -22.24
N CYS A 41 17.12 15.93 -22.35
CA CYS A 41 17.90 15.91 -23.58
C CYS A 41 18.69 14.62 -23.67
N VAL A 42 18.27 13.71 -24.55
CA VAL A 42 18.94 12.43 -24.79
C VAL A 42 19.95 12.59 -25.94
N LEU A 43 21.21 12.80 -25.59
CA LEU A 43 22.30 13.01 -26.53
C LEU A 43 22.73 11.71 -27.21
N SER A 44 22.93 11.82 -28.52
CA SER A 44 23.48 10.81 -29.41
C SER A 44 23.97 11.52 -30.69
N PRO A 45 24.83 10.89 -31.51
CA PRO A 45 25.24 11.48 -32.78
C PRO A 45 24.07 11.87 -33.68
N ALA A 46 22.99 11.06 -33.70
CA ALA A 46 21.78 11.36 -34.46
C ALA A 46 21.02 12.59 -33.90
N PHE A 47 21.02 12.79 -32.59
CA PHE A 47 20.39 13.95 -31.97
C PHE A 47 21.07 15.26 -32.40
N LEU A 48 22.41 15.28 -32.49
CA LEU A 48 23.15 16.48 -32.89
C LEU A 48 22.86 16.94 -34.32
N GLN A 49 22.43 16.03 -35.20
CA GLN A 49 22.05 16.36 -36.58
C GLN A 49 20.64 16.98 -36.69
N THR A 50 19.87 17.02 -35.60
CA THR A 50 18.50 17.56 -35.61
C THR A 50 18.55 19.09 -35.40
N MET A 51 18.54 19.85 -36.50
CA MET A 51 18.70 21.33 -36.47
C MET A 51 17.72 22.04 -35.52
N SER A 52 16.48 21.57 -35.39
CA SER A 52 15.45 22.21 -34.55
C SER A 52 15.61 21.99 -33.03
N ALA A 53 16.56 21.15 -32.57
CA ALA A 53 16.70 20.83 -31.16
C ALA A 53 17.14 22.01 -30.29
N HIS A 54 18.01 22.88 -30.82
CA HIS A 54 18.43 24.08 -30.09
C HIS A 54 17.30 25.12 -29.99
N GLN A 55 16.54 25.33 -31.08
CA GLN A 55 15.36 26.21 -31.10
C GLN A 55 14.35 25.77 -30.04
N PHE A 56 14.11 24.46 -29.91
CA PHE A 56 13.25 23.92 -28.86
C PHE A 56 13.70 24.34 -27.46
N MET A 57 15.00 24.26 -27.17
CA MET A 57 15.53 24.62 -25.84
C MET A 57 15.42 26.12 -25.57
N GLU A 58 15.59 26.97 -26.58
CA GLU A 58 15.39 28.42 -26.46
C GLU A 58 13.92 28.80 -26.28
N HIS A 59 13.03 28.20 -27.07
CA HIS A 59 11.59 28.36 -26.90
C HIS A 59 11.11 27.85 -25.54
N PHE A 60 11.61 26.70 -25.07
CA PHE A 60 11.24 26.23 -23.74
C PHE A 60 11.74 27.17 -22.65
N ALA A 61 13.00 27.62 -22.67
CA ALA A 61 13.51 28.50 -21.63
C ALA A 61 12.78 29.84 -21.59
N SER A 62 12.48 30.43 -22.75
CA SER A 62 11.70 31.67 -22.83
C SER A 62 10.27 31.49 -22.34
N GLN A 63 9.56 30.44 -22.78
CA GLN A 63 8.18 30.16 -22.33
C GLN A 63 8.10 29.73 -20.86
N SER A 64 9.18 29.18 -20.31
CA SER A 64 9.23 28.77 -18.91
C SER A 64 9.29 29.94 -17.92
N ILE A 65 9.57 31.17 -18.37
CA ILE A 65 9.70 32.36 -17.49
C ILE A 65 8.42 32.58 -16.67
N SER A 66 7.23 32.41 -17.27
CA SER A 66 5.95 32.55 -16.57
C SER A 66 5.75 31.52 -15.45
N SER A 67 6.42 30.36 -15.52
CA SER A 67 6.37 29.28 -14.53
C SER A 67 7.60 29.19 -13.63
N GLY A 68 8.44 30.24 -13.56
CA GLY A 68 9.62 30.30 -12.70
C GLY A 68 10.96 30.17 -13.42
N GLY A 69 10.96 30.15 -14.75
CA GLY A 69 12.16 30.13 -15.58
C GLY A 69 12.78 28.74 -15.77
N PRO A 70 13.91 28.65 -16.49
CA PRO A 70 14.59 27.40 -16.81
C PRO A 70 15.36 26.79 -15.63
N VAL A 71 15.51 27.52 -14.52
CA VAL A 71 16.21 27.09 -13.30
C VAL A 71 15.29 27.35 -12.11
N ILE A 72 15.10 26.33 -11.27
CA ILE A 72 14.26 26.35 -10.07
C ILE A 72 15.14 25.94 -8.89
N ASP A 73 15.25 26.80 -7.87
CA ASP A 73 16.00 26.55 -6.64
C ASP A 73 17.42 26.03 -6.92
N SER A 74 18.12 26.72 -7.83
CA SER A 74 19.47 26.38 -8.31
C SER A 74 19.60 25.06 -9.08
N ARG A 75 18.48 24.43 -9.47
CA ARG A 75 18.45 23.22 -10.30
C ARG A 75 17.87 23.50 -11.67
N SER A 76 18.47 22.94 -12.70
CA SER A 76 18.02 23.10 -14.07
C SER A 76 16.74 22.30 -14.36
N ARG A 77 15.82 22.87 -15.14
CA ARG A 77 14.70 22.14 -15.76
C ARG A 77 15.12 21.36 -17.00
N PHE A 78 16.37 21.51 -17.43
CA PHE A 78 17.01 20.66 -18.43
C PHE A 78 17.83 19.58 -17.74
N LEU A 79 17.67 18.34 -18.17
CA LEU A 79 18.52 17.23 -17.74
C LEU A 79 19.23 16.61 -18.96
N LYS A 80 20.55 16.42 -18.84
CA LYS A 80 21.42 15.87 -19.89
C LYS A 80 21.60 14.37 -19.69
N VAL A 81 20.98 13.57 -20.56
CA VAL A 81 21.21 12.12 -20.65
C VAL A 81 22.11 11.87 -21.85
N VAL A 82 23.18 11.10 -21.67
CA VAL A 82 24.08 10.73 -22.77
C VAL A 82 23.87 9.26 -23.09
N LYS A 83 23.18 8.99 -24.21
CA LYS A 83 22.92 7.61 -24.64
C LYS A 83 24.18 7.01 -25.28
N THR A 84 24.77 7.77 -26.19
CA THR A 84 25.98 7.40 -26.92
C THR A 84 26.95 8.57 -26.76
N PRO A 85 28.25 8.34 -26.50
CA PRO A 85 29.21 9.41 -26.34
C PRO A 85 29.22 10.32 -27.57
N VAL A 86 29.31 11.63 -27.31
CA VAL A 86 29.37 12.69 -28.33
C VAL A 86 30.49 13.64 -27.95
N ALA A 87 31.34 13.99 -28.90
CA ALA A 87 32.42 14.92 -28.61
C ALA A 87 31.88 16.34 -28.45
N GLU A 88 32.41 17.10 -27.49
CA GLU A 88 31.94 18.47 -27.31
C GLU A 88 32.12 19.33 -28.56
N SER A 89 33.18 19.09 -29.33
CA SER A 89 33.46 19.75 -30.61
C SER A 89 32.36 19.53 -31.66
N GLU A 90 31.66 18.40 -31.61
CA GLU A 90 30.56 18.05 -32.51
C GLU A 90 29.23 18.71 -32.11
N MET A 91 29.13 19.21 -30.87
CA MET A 91 27.93 19.91 -30.42
C MET A 91 27.87 21.35 -30.98
N PRO A 92 26.71 21.78 -31.53
CA PRO A 92 26.47 23.18 -31.87
C PRO A 92 26.72 24.11 -30.67
N ALA A 93 27.31 25.29 -30.89
CA ALA A 93 27.72 26.19 -29.82
C ALA A 93 26.56 26.61 -28.89
N SER A 94 25.37 26.83 -29.45
CA SER A 94 24.15 27.15 -28.69
C SER A 94 23.69 26.01 -27.78
N LEU A 95 23.67 24.78 -28.31
CA LEU A 95 23.36 23.58 -27.52
C LEU A 95 24.40 23.35 -26.42
N ARG A 96 25.69 23.48 -26.77
CA ARG A 96 26.80 23.36 -25.81
C ARG A 96 26.65 24.36 -24.67
N SER A 97 26.35 25.63 -24.96
CA SER A 97 26.17 26.67 -23.93
C SER A 97 25.02 26.40 -22.98
N ARG A 98 23.96 25.70 -23.42
CA ARG A 98 22.79 25.40 -22.58
C ARG A 98 22.99 24.14 -21.74
N LEU A 99 23.76 23.19 -22.26
CA LEU A 99 24.07 21.93 -21.58
C LEU A 99 25.34 22.01 -20.74
N SER A 100 26.20 23.00 -20.97
CA SER A 100 27.41 23.24 -20.19
C SER A 100 27.06 23.53 -18.74
N GLY A 101 27.65 22.78 -17.81
CA GLY A 101 27.38 22.88 -16.37
C GLY A 101 26.27 21.98 -15.85
N LEU A 102 25.59 21.21 -16.71
CA LEU A 102 24.70 20.12 -16.29
C LEU A 102 25.51 18.85 -16.04
N LEU A 103 25.02 18.01 -15.11
CA LEU A 103 25.58 16.68 -14.86
C LEU A 103 25.25 15.73 -16.02
N ASP A 104 26.20 14.86 -16.33
CA ASP A 104 26.07 13.85 -17.37
C ASP A 104 25.53 12.56 -16.78
N TYR A 105 24.33 12.16 -17.23
CA TYR A 105 23.78 10.85 -16.94
C TYR A 105 24.06 9.92 -18.12
N SER A 106 25.23 9.28 -18.10
CA SER A 106 25.67 8.36 -19.16
C SER A 106 24.98 7.01 -19.05
N PHE A 107 24.38 6.56 -20.15
CA PHE A 107 23.76 5.24 -20.31
C PHE A 107 24.68 4.28 -21.06
N PHE A 108 25.99 4.43 -20.83
CA PHE A 108 27.03 3.59 -21.37
C PHE A 108 28.21 3.56 -20.40
N GLU A 109 29.06 2.56 -20.57
CA GLU A 109 30.40 2.50 -19.98
C GLU A 109 31.43 2.49 -21.09
N GLU A 110 32.54 3.18 -20.86
CA GLU A 110 33.74 3.07 -21.70
C GLU A 110 34.74 2.17 -20.99
N ASP A 111 35.19 1.14 -21.71
CA ASP A 111 36.28 0.30 -21.26
C ASP A 111 37.58 1.14 -21.20
N PRO A 112 38.20 1.29 -20.01
CA PRO A 112 39.39 2.11 -19.83
C PRO A 112 40.58 1.69 -20.69
N ASP A 113 40.66 0.41 -21.05
CA ASP A 113 41.81 -0.18 -21.75
C ASP A 113 41.58 -0.26 -23.27
N SER A 114 40.32 -0.44 -23.70
CA SER A 114 39.98 -0.66 -25.12
C SER A 114 39.26 0.52 -25.78
N SER A 115 38.88 1.57 -25.04
CA SER A 115 38.01 2.67 -25.50
C SER A 115 36.69 2.18 -26.10
N ARG A 116 36.29 0.94 -25.79
CA ARG A 116 35.06 0.34 -26.31
C ARG A 116 33.90 0.84 -25.49
N VAL A 117 32.93 1.44 -26.17
CA VAL A 117 31.68 1.90 -25.58
C VAL A 117 30.70 0.74 -25.50
N SER A 118 30.19 0.48 -24.31
CA SER A 118 29.13 -0.49 -24.05
C SER A 118 27.88 0.23 -23.57
N GLU A 119 26.88 0.36 -24.45
CA GLU A 119 25.59 0.96 -24.08
C GLU A 119 24.82 0.04 -23.13
N PHE A 120 24.10 0.66 -22.18
CA PHE A 120 23.18 -0.04 -21.30
C PHE A 120 21.88 -0.31 -22.06
N ASP A 121 21.78 -1.51 -22.63
CA ASP A 121 20.60 -1.98 -23.33
C ASP A 121 20.09 -3.28 -22.68
N GLU A 122 18.78 -3.35 -22.45
CA GLU A 122 18.12 -4.52 -21.84
C GLU A 122 18.37 -5.80 -22.66
N ARG A 123 18.66 -5.66 -23.96
CA ARG A 123 18.96 -6.78 -24.88
C ARG A 123 20.32 -7.44 -24.62
N PHE A 124 21.21 -6.80 -23.85
CA PHE A 124 22.56 -7.31 -23.56
C PHE A 124 22.67 -8.09 -22.24
N GLY A 125 21.55 -8.41 -21.59
CA GLY A 125 21.49 -9.30 -20.43
C GLY A 125 21.31 -8.59 -19.08
N ALA A 126 21.31 -9.38 -18.00
CA ALA A 126 20.89 -8.93 -16.67
C ALA A 126 21.74 -7.79 -16.08
N GLU A 127 23.05 -7.81 -16.30
CA GLU A 127 23.97 -6.77 -15.80
C GLU A 127 23.72 -5.42 -16.48
N ALA A 128 23.64 -5.41 -17.81
CA ALA A 128 23.32 -4.20 -18.59
C ALA A 128 21.94 -3.65 -18.21
N ASN A 129 20.97 -4.54 -17.95
CA ASN A 129 19.65 -4.18 -17.50
C ASN A 129 19.65 -3.53 -16.09
N GLN A 130 20.42 -4.08 -15.16
CA GLN A 130 20.60 -3.49 -13.83
C GLN A 130 21.23 -2.09 -13.90
N LYS A 131 22.29 -1.92 -14.70
CA LYS A 131 22.96 -0.64 -14.92
C LYS A 131 22.03 0.39 -15.56
N TYR A 132 21.28 -0.02 -16.60
CA TYR A 132 20.25 0.81 -17.23
C TYR A 132 19.26 1.33 -16.19
N TYR A 133 18.69 0.43 -15.39
CA TYR A 133 17.73 0.81 -14.37
C TYR A 133 18.36 1.66 -13.26
N SER A 134 19.61 1.44 -12.86
CA SER A 134 20.28 2.32 -11.90
C SER A 134 20.33 3.76 -12.43
N ARG A 135 20.75 3.95 -13.70
CA ARG A 135 20.80 5.27 -14.33
C ARG A 135 19.42 5.92 -14.49
N VAL A 136 18.39 5.15 -14.82
CA VAL A 136 17.01 5.66 -14.83
C VAL A 136 16.62 6.20 -13.44
N TYR A 137 17.03 5.51 -12.36
CA TYR A 137 16.74 5.97 -11.00
C TYR A 137 17.45 7.29 -10.67
N ASP A 138 18.74 7.41 -11.01
CA ASP A 138 19.53 8.63 -10.81
C ASP A 138 18.91 9.84 -11.52
N VAL A 139 18.51 9.65 -12.79
CA VAL A 139 17.81 10.68 -13.59
C VAL A 139 16.51 11.12 -12.91
N CYS A 140 15.76 10.17 -12.34
CA CYS A 140 14.51 10.47 -11.70
C CYS A 140 14.70 11.22 -10.36
N GLN A 141 15.72 10.87 -9.59
CA GLN A 141 16.09 11.56 -8.36
C GLN A 141 16.52 13.01 -8.60
N GLU A 142 17.16 13.29 -9.75
CA GLU A 142 17.55 14.65 -10.10
C GLU A 142 16.38 15.52 -10.57
N LEU A 143 15.46 14.96 -11.37
CA LEU A 143 14.31 15.69 -11.90
C LEU A 143 13.20 15.93 -10.88
N TRP A 144 13.04 15.01 -9.93
CA TRP A 144 11.89 15.05 -9.03
C TRP A 144 11.81 16.32 -8.17
N PRO A 145 12.90 16.80 -7.52
CA PRO A 145 12.87 18.05 -6.76
C PRO A 145 12.37 19.24 -7.59
N VAL A 146 12.81 19.36 -8.84
CA VAL A 146 12.42 20.45 -9.75
C VAL A 146 10.92 20.40 -10.06
N ILE A 147 10.42 19.22 -10.44
CA ILE A 147 9.01 19.01 -10.76
C ILE A 147 8.14 19.23 -9.53
N LYS A 148 8.56 18.72 -8.36
CA LYS A 148 7.85 18.88 -7.09
C LYS A 148 7.67 20.36 -6.75
N THR A 149 8.74 21.16 -6.81
CA THR A 149 8.66 22.61 -6.55
C THR A 149 7.71 23.32 -7.51
N LEU A 150 7.78 23.01 -8.81
CA LEU A 150 6.91 23.63 -9.82
C LEU A 150 5.44 23.31 -9.57
N LYS A 151 5.13 22.05 -9.28
CA LYS A 151 3.76 21.63 -8.99
C LYS A 151 3.23 22.27 -7.71
N GLN A 152 4.07 22.41 -6.68
CA GLN A 152 3.71 23.13 -5.44
C GLN A 152 3.37 24.60 -5.72
N ARG A 153 4.16 25.28 -6.56
CA ARG A 153 3.91 26.69 -6.95
C ARG A 153 2.63 26.86 -7.76
N SER A 154 2.30 25.89 -8.62
CA SER A 154 1.09 25.91 -9.44
C SER A 154 -0.21 25.57 -8.68
N GLY A 155 -0.10 25.17 -7.40
CA GLY A 155 -1.24 24.66 -6.62
C GLY A 155 -1.73 23.26 -7.04
N ALA A 156 -1.16 22.66 -8.11
CA ALA A 156 -1.45 21.29 -8.54
C ALA A 156 -0.89 20.22 -7.58
N LEU A 157 0.17 20.56 -6.84
CA LEU A 157 0.42 19.98 -5.53
C LEU A 157 -0.03 21.02 -4.50
N THR A 158 -1.14 20.76 -3.80
CA THR A 158 -1.41 21.44 -2.55
C THR A 158 -0.15 21.32 -1.68
N GLN A 159 0.28 22.42 -1.07
CA GLN A 159 1.19 22.36 0.06
C GLN A 159 0.54 21.45 1.10
N SER A 160 0.87 20.15 1.08
CA SER A 160 1.15 19.48 2.33
C SER A 160 2.40 20.20 2.83
N VAL A 161 2.16 21.31 3.55
CA VAL A 161 3.05 21.66 4.65
C VAL A 161 3.27 20.32 5.34
N VAL A 162 4.49 19.79 5.27
CA VAL A 162 4.88 18.72 6.17
C VAL A 162 4.81 19.40 7.53
N THR A 163 3.63 19.33 8.14
CA THR A 163 3.51 19.47 9.56
C THR A 163 4.36 18.33 10.10
N ASP A 164 5.19 18.64 11.09
CA ASP A 164 6.12 17.72 11.75
C ASP A 164 5.43 16.45 12.33
N GLY A 165 4.12 16.28 12.12
CA GLY A 165 3.28 15.18 12.57
C GLY A 165 2.89 14.12 11.52
N ASP A 166 3.17 14.29 10.21
CA ASP A 166 2.78 13.32 9.16
C ASP A 166 3.92 12.41 8.68
N THR A 167 5.17 12.70 9.06
CA THR A 167 6.33 11.84 8.74
C THR A 167 6.36 10.63 9.67
N LYS A 168 5.85 9.50 9.21
CA LYS A 168 5.96 8.21 9.90
C LYS A 168 7.32 7.54 9.69
N THR A 169 7.84 6.89 10.74
CA THR A 169 8.91 5.89 10.63
C THR A 169 8.27 4.52 10.39
N ILE A 170 8.79 3.80 9.39
CA ILE A 170 8.28 2.51 8.94
C ILE A 170 9.41 1.49 8.97
N TYR A 171 9.18 0.39 9.66
CA TYR A 171 10.05 -0.77 9.64
C TYR A 171 9.73 -1.62 8.42
N LEU A 172 10.71 -1.84 7.54
CA LEU A 172 10.62 -2.78 6.44
C LEU A 172 11.61 -3.92 6.70
N ALA A 173 11.09 -5.07 7.12
CA ALA A 173 11.89 -6.22 7.48
C ALA A 173 12.81 -6.65 6.33
N GLN A 174 14.03 -7.05 6.66
CA GLN A 174 14.91 -7.70 5.69
C GLN A 174 14.28 -9.02 5.27
N THR A 175 14.30 -9.28 3.96
CA THR A 175 13.71 -10.45 3.33
C THR A 175 14.79 -11.25 2.58
N THR A 176 14.41 -12.42 2.07
CA THR A 176 15.28 -13.29 1.29
C THR A 176 15.43 -12.81 -0.16
N SER A 177 16.40 -13.37 -0.88
CA SER A 177 16.79 -12.90 -2.22
C SER A 177 15.65 -12.95 -3.25
N ASP A 178 14.69 -13.84 -3.07
CA ASP A 178 13.50 -14.00 -3.91
C ASP A 178 12.52 -12.82 -3.83
N LEU A 179 12.55 -12.04 -2.74
CA LEU A 179 11.74 -10.82 -2.57
C LEU A 179 12.55 -9.52 -2.45
N ALA A 180 13.87 -9.59 -2.63
CA ALA A 180 14.75 -8.42 -2.49
C ALA A 180 14.37 -7.28 -3.45
N GLY A 181 13.96 -7.60 -4.69
CA GLY A 181 13.51 -6.62 -5.67
C GLY A 181 12.21 -5.92 -5.26
N GLU A 182 11.27 -6.67 -4.70
CA GLU A 182 9.96 -6.23 -4.23
C GLU A 182 10.10 -5.34 -2.99
N ALA A 183 10.91 -5.77 -2.02
CA ALA A 183 11.24 -4.99 -0.84
C ALA A 183 11.87 -3.64 -1.21
N GLU A 184 12.79 -3.62 -2.18
CA GLU A 184 13.41 -2.38 -2.64
C GLU A 184 12.40 -1.45 -3.35
N LYS A 185 11.44 -2.00 -4.11
CA LYS A 185 10.33 -1.20 -4.67
C LYS A 185 9.48 -0.57 -3.57
N ILE A 186 9.17 -1.30 -2.50
CA ILE A 186 8.41 -0.79 -1.34
C ILE A 186 9.19 0.32 -0.65
N ARG A 187 10.46 0.08 -0.32
CA ARG A 187 11.35 1.07 0.32
C ARG A 187 11.37 2.39 -0.43
N ARG A 188 11.59 2.35 -1.75
CA ARG A 188 11.63 3.54 -2.60
C ARG A 188 10.31 4.31 -2.61
N GLU A 189 9.20 3.61 -2.66
CA GLU A 189 7.87 4.23 -2.65
C GLU A 189 7.60 4.95 -1.33
N LEU A 190 7.93 4.33 -0.20
CA LEU A 190 7.76 4.92 1.13
C LEU A 190 8.64 6.15 1.33
N ILE A 191 9.92 6.05 0.93
CA ILE A 191 10.85 7.20 0.97
C ILE A 191 10.37 8.32 0.04
N GLY A 192 9.91 7.98 -1.18
CA GLY A 192 9.39 8.94 -2.15
C GLY A 192 8.18 9.73 -1.63
N ARG A 193 7.39 9.12 -0.75
CA ARG A 193 6.24 9.73 -0.05
C ARG A 193 6.62 10.52 1.20
N GLY A 194 7.90 10.54 1.58
CA GLY A 194 8.42 11.33 2.68
C GLY A 194 8.54 10.58 4.02
N HIS A 195 8.34 9.27 4.06
CA HIS A 195 8.47 8.47 5.28
C HIS A 195 9.92 8.03 5.53
N LYS A 196 10.30 7.87 6.81
CA LYS A 196 11.60 7.27 7.19
C LYS A 196 11.45 5.75 7.13
N VAL A 197 12.30 5.06 6.39
CA VAL A 197 12.30 3.58 6.31
C VAL A 197 13.50 3.01 7.02
N VAL A 198 13.26 2.18 8.04
CA VAL A 198 14.27 1.43 8.81
C VAL A 198 14.13 -0.08 8.54
N PRO A 199 15.16 -0.92 8.75
CA PRO A 199 16.50 -0.58 9.22
C PRO A 199 17.26 0.29 8.20
N SER A 200 18.04 1.24 8.72
CA SER A 200 18.87 2.16 7.93
C SER A 200 20.33 1.69 7.79
N GLN A 201 20.69 0.64 8.53
CA GLN A 201 21.98 -0.05 8.47
C GLN A 201 21.75 -1.56 8.37
N PRO A 202 22.72 -2.34 7.88
CA PRO A 202 22.64 -3.80 7.91
C PRO A 202 22.38 -4.33 9.33
N LEU A 203 21.57 -5.37 9.43
CA LEU A 203 21.33 -6.07 10.70
C LEU A 203 22.53 -6.96 11.05
N SER A 204 22.86 -7.07 12.34
CA SER A 204 23.90 -7.99 12.81
C SER A 204 23.51 -9.44 12.52
N MET A 205 24.52 -10.28 12.27
CA MET A 205 24.34 -11.72 12.08
C MET A 205 24.59 -12.52 13.36
N VAL A 206 24.76 -11.83 14.50
CA VAL A 206 24.93 -12.41 15.83
C VAL A 206 23.67 -12.11 16.64
N GLY A 207 23.02 -13.15 17.18
CA GLY A 207 21.72 -13.06 17.87
C GLY A 207 21.70 -12.02 18.99
N ASP A 208 22.68 -12.06 19.89
CA ASP A 208 22.80 -11.14 21.03
C ASP A 208 22.86 -9.65 20.62
N GLU A 209 23.35 -9.34 19.42
CA GLU A 209 23.38 -7.98 18.87
C GLU A 209 22.15 -7.67 17.99
N LEU A 210 21.67 -8.67 17.25
CA LEU A 210 20.54 -8.56 16.34
C LEU A 210 19.23 -8.26 17.09
N LEU A 211 18.95 -9.00 18.15
CA LEU A 211 17.70 -8.89 18.91
C LEU A 211 17.47 -7.45 19.43
N PRO A 212 18.41 -6.81 20.16
CA PRO A 212 18.24 -5.44 20.62
C PRO A 212 18.19 -4.44 19.46
N GLN A 213 18.96 -4.65 18.39
CA GLN A 213 18.97 -3.77 17.22
C GLN A 213 17.60 -3.75 16.51
N VAL A 214 16.98 -4.91 16.30
CA VAL A 214 15.65 -5.01 15.71
C VAL A 214 14.59 -4.40 16.63
N ALA A 215 14.69 -4.65 17.94
CA ALA A 215 13.77 -4.08 18.92
C ALA A 215 13.82 -2.54 18.96
N GLU A 216 15.00 -1.94 18.79
CA GLU A 216 15.17 -0.48 18.69
C GLU A 216 14.46 0.08 17.46
N TYR A 217 14.73 -0.48 16.27
CA TYR A 217 14.07 -0.03 15.03
C TYR A 217 12.54 -0.18 15.09
N LEU A 218 12.04 -1.27 15.67
CA LEU A 218 10.60 -1.48 15.86
C LEU A 218 10.00 -0.46 16.83
N THR A 219 10.73 -0.08 17.88
CA THR A 219 10.27 0.91 18.87
C THR A 219 10.13 2.31 18.27
N GLU A 220 11.00 2.68 17.32
CA GLU A 220 10.89 3.96 16.60
C GLU A 220 9.80 3.96 15.51
N SER A 221 9.27 2.79 15.16
CA SER A 221 8.39 2.61 14.01
C SER A 221 6.91 2.68 14.38
N SER A 222 6.12 3.24 13.47
CA SER A 222 4.66 3.30 13.57
C SER A 222 3.95 2.22 12.75
N LEU A 223 4.65 1.67 11.75
CA LEU A 223 4.21 0.57 10.91
C LEU A 223 5.38 -0.39 10.68
N SER A 224 5.15 -1.70 10.73
CA SER A 224 6.10 -2.73 10.30
C SER A 224 5.57 -3.55 9.13
N ILE A 225 6.40 -3.73 8.11
CA ILE A 225 6.09 -4.47 6.88
C ILE A 225 7.04 -5.66 6.80
N HIS A 226 6.48 -6.87 6.69
CA HIS A 226 7.23 -8.12 6.67
C HIS A 226 6.97 -8.90 5.38
N PRO A 227 7.79 -8.72 4.33
CA PRO A 227 7.75 -9.56 3.13
C PRO A 227 8.29 -10.96 3.43
N VAL A 228 7.45 -11.99 3.27
CA VAL A 228 7.81 -13.40 3.52
C VAL A 228 7.72 -14.18 2.21
N GLY A 229 8.88 -14.66 1.74
CA GLY A 229 9.04 -15.35 0.48
C GLY A 229 8.99 -16.88 0.59
N LYS A 230 9.53 -17.55 -0.43
CA LYS A 230 9.58 -19.02 -0.50
C LYS A 230 10.79 -19.64 0.20
N SER A 231 11.76 -18.83 0.61
CA SER A 231 12.99 -19.27 1.26
C SER A 231 12.96 -18.99 2.76
N TYR A 232 13.45 -19.92 3.59
CA TYR A 232 13.51 -19.76 5.04
C TYR A 232 14.45 -18.61 5.46
N GLY A 233 15.58 -18.49 4.76
CA GLY A 233 16.58 -17.45 5.01
C GLY A 233 17.71 -17.88 5.94
N ILE A 234 18.59 -16.93 6.25
CA ILE A 234 19.78 -17.13 7.09
C ILE A 234 19.36 -17.22 8.55
N VAL A 235 19.95 -18.15 9.30
CA VAL A 235 19.83 -18.26 10.76
C VAL A 235 21.05 -17.55 11.39
N PRO A 236 20.87 -16.46 12.15
CA PRO A 236 21.94 -15.76 12.84
C PRO A 236 22.67 -16.66 13.86
N GLU A 237 23.93 -16.34 14.16
CA GLU A 237 24.70 -17.07 15.17
C GLU A 237 24.04 -16.95 16.55
N GLY A 238 23.89 -18.07 17.25
CA GLY A 238 23.25 -18.13 18.56
C GLY A 238 21.72 -18.28 18.51
N GLU A 239 21.11 -18.21 17.33
CA GLU A 239 19.66 -18.34 17.14
C GLU A 239 19.26 -19.66 16.49
N SER A 240 18.00 -20.06 16.67
CA SER A 240 17.40 -21.23 16.03
C SER A 240 16.45 -20.88 14.88
N GLU A 241 16.03 -19.62 14.82
CA GLU A 241 15.08 -19.09 13.86
C GLU A 241 15.78 -18.29 12.76
N SER A 242 15.17 -18.20 11.57
CA SER A 242 15.73 -17.36 10.52
C SER A 242 15.60 -15.87 10.86
N LEU A 243 16.42 -15.04 10.23
CA LEU A 243 16.35 -13.58 10.35
C LEU A 243 14.95 -13.05 10.04
N VAL A 244 14.24 -13.65 9.07
CA VAL A 244 12.85 -13.27 8.73
C VAL A 244 11.90 -13.62 9.88
N ALA A 245 12.02 -14.83 10.43
CA ALA A 245 11.19 -15.30 11.54
C ALA A 245 11.43 -14.50 12.83
N ILE A 246 12.69 -14.20 13.16
CA ILE A 246 13.07 -13.38 14.32
C ILE A 246 12.46 -11.98 14.23
N GLN A 247 12.64 -11.29 13.10
CA GLN A 247 12.07 -9.95 12.90
C GLN A 247 10.54 -9.99 13.03
N ASN A 248 9.90 -11.02 12.48
CA ASN A 248 8.46 -11.23 12.57
C ASN A 248 7.97 -11.42 14.00
N ARG A 249 8.62 -12.30 14.77
CA ARG A 249 8.30 -12.58 16.17
C ARG A 249 8.48 -11.35 17.06
N LEU A 250 9.61 -10.66 16.95
CA LEU A 250 9.86 -9.44 17.72
C LEU A 250 8.83 -8.32 17.42
N ALA A 251 8.39 -8.21 16.16
CA ALA A 251 7.33 -7.28 15.80
C ALA A 251 5.97 -7.69 16.37
N ALA A 252 5.66 -9.00 16.44
CA ALA A 252 4.45 -9.51 17.09
C ALA A 252 4.42 -9.19 18.59
N GLU A 253 5.52 -9.47 19.30
CA GLU A 253 5.70 -9.15 20.72
C GLU A 253 5.51 -7.65 20.99
N LYS A 254 6.11 -6.79 20.15
CA LYS A 254 5.96 -5.33 20.26
C LYS A 254 4.55 -4.85 19.98
N THR A 255 3.85 -5.47 19.03
CA THR A 255 2.47 -5.09 18.70
C THR A 255 1.53 -5.39 19.85
N GLN A 256 1.70 -6.53 20.54
CA GLN A 256 0.91 -6.85 21.73
C GLN A 256 1.12 -5.85 22.88
N ALA A 257 2.29 -5.20 22.94
CA ALA A 257 2.66 -4.25 23.98
C ALA A 257 2.40 -2.77 23.64
N GLY A 258 1.94 -2.44 22.42
CA GLY A 258 1.94 -1.05 21.95
C GLY A 258 1.04 -0.75 20.74
N SER A 259 1.35 0.33 20.03
CA SER A 259 0.54 0.87 18.90
C SER A 259 1.17 0.67 17.52
N LEU A 260 2.10 -0.29 17.40
CA LEU A 260 2.75 -0.63 16.15
C LEU A 260 1.73 -1.30 15.22
N ASP A 261 1.43 -0.67 14.09
CA ASP A 261 0.69 -1.34 13.02
C ASP A 261 1.61 -2.36 12.35
N ARG A 262 1.09 -3.53 11.98
CA ARG A 262 1.92 -4.59 11.37
C ARG A 262 1.21 -5.22 10.18
N VAL A 263 1.98 -5.47 9.13
CA VAL A 263 1.53 -6.20 7.94
C VAL A 263 2.57 -7.25 7.54
N VAL A 264 2.08 -8.45 7.25
CA VAL A 264 2.86 -9.57 6.71
C VAL A 264 2.36 -9.83 5.30
N TRP A 265 3.25 -9.76 4.32
CA TRP A 265 2.91 -9.99 2.93
C TRP A 265 3.52 -11.29 2.43
N ILE A 266 2.68 -12.13 1.82
CA ILE A 266 3.04 -13.45 1.32
C ILE A 266 2.60 -13.52 -0.16
N PRO A 267 3.52 -13.69 -1.12
CA PRO A 267 3.15 -13.91 -2.52
C PRO A 267 2.25 -15.15 -2.70
N ARG A 268 1.34 -15.13 -3.68
CA ARG A 268 0.58 -16.33 -4.10
C ARG A 268 1.47 -17.27 -4.91
N ASP A 269 1.07 -18.54 -4.99
CA ASP A 269 1.64 -19.56 -5.88
C ASP A 269 3.15 -19.81 -5.70
N MET A 270 3.60 -19.86 -4.45
CA MET A 270 4.99 -20.19 -4.13
C MET A 270 5.19 -21.69 -3.95
N GLU A 271 6.11 -22.27 -4.71
CA GLU A 271 6.64 -23.60 -4.43
C GLU A 271 7.70 -23.52 -3.33
N ILE A 272 7.36 -24.04 -2.15
CA ILE A 272 8.22 -24.02 -0.97
C ILE A 272 8.80 -25.42 -0.78
N ALA A 273 10.11 -25.56 -0.95
CA ALA A 273 10.81 -26.83 -0.78
C ALA A 273 11.31 -27.07 0.65
N ASP A 274 11.65 -26.01 1.40
CA ASP A 274 12.20 -26.12 2.76
C ASP A 274 11.06 -26.33 3.77
N GLU A 275 11.07 -27.46 4.49
CA GLU A 275 10.08 -27.79 5.52
C GLU A 275 10.00 -26.72 6.61
N ARG A 276 11.12 -26.11 7.01
CA ARG A 276 11.12 -25.04 8.03
C ARG A 276 10.36 -23.81 7.56
N GLN A 277 10.42 -23.51 6.26
CA GLN A 277 9.66 -22.40 5.68
C GLN A 277 8.18 -22.73 5.56
N GLN A 278 7.83 -23.99 5.27
CA GLN A 278 6.44 -24.45 5.31
C GLN A 278 5.87 -24.32 6.72
N ASP A 279 6.60 -24.78 7.73
CA ASP A 279 6.22 -24.68 9.14
C ASP A 279 6.08 -23.22 9.58
N PHE A 280 7.00 -22.35 9.19
CA PHE A 280 6.91 -20.93 9.48
C PHE A 280 5.68 -20.26 8.84
N LEU A 281 5.42 -20.51 7.56
CA LEU A 281 4.24 -19.98 6.85
C LEU A 281 2.93 -20.53 7.41
N GLN A 282 2.92 -21.80 7.83
CA GLN A 282 1.78 -22.39 8.53
C GLN A 282 1.60 -21.72 9.90
N GLY A 283 2.70 -21.50 10.63
CA GLY A 283 2.73 -20.79 11.89
C GLY A 283 2.17 -19.37 11.80
N LEU A 284 2.47 -18.62 10.74
CA LEU A 284 1.85 -17.31 10.46
C LEU A 284 0.32 -17.39 10.33
N LYS A 285 -0.28 -18.57 10.12
CA LYS A 285 -1.73 -18.75 10.03
C LYS A 285 -2.34 -19.34 11.31
N THR A 286 -1.55 -20.06 12.12
CA THR A 286 -2.08 -20.87 13.22
C THR A 286 -1.49 -20.57 14.60
N ALA A 287 -0.32 -19.94 14.68
CA ALA A 287 0.36 -19.64 15.95
C ALA A 287 0.12 -18.18 16.37
N PRO A 288 -0.60 -17.93 17.49
CA PRO A 288 -0.92 -16.58 17.96
C PRO A 288 0.29 -15.66 18.05
N ASP A 289 1.42 -16.18 18.54
CA ASP A 289 2.64 -15.40 18.75
C ASP A 289 3.30 -14.95 17.43
N LEU A 290 2.95 -15.57 16.30
CA LEU A 290 3.49 -15.21 14.99
C LEU A 290 2.59 -14.25 14.21
N TYR A 291 1.27 -14.31 14.37
CA TYR A 291 0.32 -13.45 13.65
C TYR A 291 -0.28 -12.33 14.47
N ALA A 292 -0.05 -12.27 15.79
CA ALA A 292 -0.66 -11.27 16.65
C ALA A 292 -0.43 -9.84 16.11
N GLY A 293 -1.53 -9.11 15.96
CA GLY A 293 -1.57 -7.72 15.50
C GLY A 293 -1.12 -7.49 14.06
N ALA A 294 -0.89 -8.55 13.28
CA ALA A 294 -0.53 -8.45 11.88
C ALA A 294 -1.75 -8.59 10.96
N GLU A 295 -1.87 -7.71 9.98
CA GLU A 295 -2.66 -7.97 8.78
C GLU A 295 -1.86 -8.89 7.85
N ILE A 296 -2.46 -10.00 7.42
CA ILE A 296 -1.79 -10.95 6.53
C ILE A 296 -2.36 -10.83 5.13
N ILE A 297 -1.55 -10.29 4.21
CA ILE A 297 -1.92 -10.10 2.81
C ILE A 297 -1.28 -11.21 1.99
N GLN A 298 -2.10 -12.16 1.53
CA GLN A 298 -1.65 -13.20 0.61
C GLN A 298 -2.04 -12.83 -0.83
N GLY A 299 -1.09 -12.37 -1.63
CA GLY A 299 -1.45 -11.73 -2.90
C GLY A 299 -0.30 -11.13 -3.69
N GLN A 300 -0.67 -10.39 -4.73
CA GLN A 300 0.27 -9.59 -5.50
C GLN A 300 0.79 -8.39 -4.69
N LEU A 301 1.94 -7.86 -5.08
CA LEU A 301 2.54 -6.68 -4.44
C LEU A 301 1.63 -5.44 -4.48
N SER A 302 0.76 -5.32 -5.47
CA SER A 302 -0.23 -4.23 -5.58
C SER A 302 -1.15 -4.17 -4.37
N GLY A 303 -1.67 -5.30 -3.89
CA GLY A 303 -2.55 -5.35 -2.72
C GLY A 303 -1.86 -4.90 -1.44
N LEU A 304 -0.58 -5.29 -1.25
CA LEU A 304 0.23 -4.77 -0.14
C LEU A 304 0.38 -3.25 -0.22
N LYS A 305 0.67 -2.71 -1.41
CA LYS A 305 0.84 -1.27 -1.59
C LYS A 305 -0.42 -0.53 -1.23
N GLU A 306 -1.57 -0.94 -1.76
CA GLU A 306 -2.85 -0.31 -1.46
C GLU A 306 -3.13 -0.26 0.05
N TYR A 307 -2.97 -1.39 0.74
CA TYR A 307 -3.13 -1.47 2.20
C TYR A 307 -2.18 -0.53 2.95
N VAL A 308 -0.88 -0.56 2.62
CA VAL A 308 0.13 0.27 3.26
C VAL A 308 -0.18 1.75 3.06
N LEU A 309 -0.60 2.14 1.85
CA LEU A 309 -0.95 3.53 1.56
C LEU A 309 -2.17 4.00 2.31
N ASP A 310 -3.19 3.15 2.44
CA ASP A 310 -4.36 3.46 3.24
C ASP A 310 -4.00 3.68 4.71
N ARG A 311 -3.15 2.80 5.27
CA ARG A 311 -2.66 2.92 6.65
C ARG A 311 -1.76 4.14 6.90
N LEU A 312 -1.09 4.61 5.85
CA LEU A 312 -0.23 5.80 5.89
C LEU A 312 -0.99 7.09 5.62
N LYS A 313 -2.25 7.06 5.19
CA LYS A 313 -3.07 8.27 5.14
C LYS A 313 -3.10 8.90 6.54
N PRO A 314 -3.07 10.25 6.64
CA PRO A 314 -3.31 10.91 7.90
C PRO A 314 -4.62 10.37 8.45
N LYS A 315 -4.60 9.78 9.64
CA LYS A 315 -5.85 9.61 10.40
C LYS A 315 -6.38 11.04 10.50
N ALA A 316 -7.53 11.32 9.88
CA ALA A 316 -8.20 12.61 9.97
C ALA A 316 -8.07 13.08 11.43
N PRO A 317 -7.69 14.34 11.67
CA PRO A 317 -7.30 14.78 13.00
C PRO A 317 -8.36 14.26 13.95
N LYS A 318 -7.91 13.45 14.91
CA LYS A 318 -8.76 13.03 16.01
C LYS A 318 -9.34 14.32 16.54
N ALA A 319 -10.61 14.59 16.26
CA ALA A 319 -11.40 15.33 17.21
C ALA A 319 -11.13 14.57 18.49
N ASN A 320 -10.53 15.23 19.47
CA ASN A 320 -10.54 14.73 20.82
C ASN A 320 -12.02 14.54 21.15
N VAL A 321 -12.54 13.34 20.89
CA VAL A 321 -13.79 12.90 21.48
C VAL A 321 -13.40 12.49 22.88
N THR A 322 -13.08 13.53 23.66
CA THR A 322 -13.54 13.63 25.04
C THR A 322 -14.94 13.06 25.05
N THR A 323 -15.13 12.03 25.86
CA THR A 323 -16.42 11.54 26.34
C THR A 323 -17.40 12.71 26.46
N SER A 324 -18.26 12.84 25.46
CA SER A 324 -19.42 13.71 25.46
C SER A 324 -20.35 13.10 24.44
N GLY A 325 -21.44 12.51 24.95
CA GLY A 325 -22.48 11.93 24.11
C GLY A 325 -22.99 12.99 23.14
N ASP A 326 -23.05 12.61 21.87
CA ASP A 326 -23.89 13.29 20.90
C ASP A 326 -24.77 12.24 20.24
N THR A 327 -26.06 12.53 20.25
CA THR A 327 -27.13 11.65 19.79
C THR A 327 -27.69 12.22 18.50
N GLY A 328 -27.79 11.39 17.47
CA GLY A 328 -28.53 11.66 16.22
C GLY A 328 -27.61 12.06 15.07
N ASP A 329 -27.45 11.28 14.00
CA ASP A 329 -28.54 11.04 13.05
C ASP A 329 -28.28 9.83 12.10
N HIS A 330 -27.31 8.96 12.40
CA HIS A 330 -27.09 7.76 11.60
C HIS A 330 -27.93 6.59 12.14
N PRO A 331 -28.64 5.83 11.29
CA PRO A 331 -29.37 4.64 11.74
C PRO A 331 -28.37 3.58 12.24
N LEU A 332 -28.76 2.85 13.28
CA LEU A 332 -27.96 1.77 13.87
C LEU A 332 -27.80 0.66 12.84
N ARG A 333 -26.58 0.15 12.64
CA ARG A 333 -26.29 -0.86 11.62
C ARG A 333 -26.21 -2.26 12.23
N VAL A 334 -26.96 -3.20 11.67
CA VAL A 334 -26.92 -4.62 12.03
C VAL A 334 -26.38 -5.42 10.87
N TYR A 335 -25.28 -6.13 11.07
CA TYR A 335 -24.80 -7.08 10.08
C TYR A 335 -25.44 -8.46 10.33
N LEU A 336 -26.30 -8.87 9.41
CA LEU A 336 -27.06 -10.11 9.45
C LEU A 336 -26.37 -11.19 8.62
N ILE A 337 -25.64 -12.08 9.28
CA ILE A 337 -24.83 -13.11 8.64
C ILE A 337 -25.67 -14.38 8.47
N CYS A 338 -26.03 -14.73 7.24
CA CYS A 338 -26.66 -16.01 6.89
C CYS A 338 -25.85 -16.79 5.84
N ASP A 339 -26.19 -18.06 5.66
CA ASP A 339 -25.71 -18.88 4.55
C ASP A 339 -26.57 -18.56 3.31
N GLU A 340 -26.03 -18.68 2.10
CA GLU A 340 -26.76 -18.42 0.85
C GLU A 340 -28.07 -19.22 0.74
N ARG A 341 -28.11 -20.43 1.32
CA ARG A 341 -29.33 -21.27 1.37
C ARG A 341 -30.42 -20.72 2.28
N ASP A 342 -30.08 -19.76 3.14
CA ASP A 342 -30.95 -19.13 4.12
C ASP A 342 -31.37 -17.71 3.70
N GLU A 343 -30.97 -17.23 2.52
CA GLU A 343 -31.24 -15.86 2.04
C GLU A 343 -32.74 -15.53 2.03
N GLU A 344 -33.57 -16.37 1.40
CA GLU A 344 -35.03 -16.16 1.38
C GLU A 344 -35.66 -16.26 2.79
N ALA A 345 -35.11 -17.13 3.64
CA ALA A 345 -35.66 -17.35 4.99
C ALA A 345 -35.32 -16.20 5.95
N VAL A 346 -34.34 -15.36 5.63
CA VAL A 346 -33.90 -14.26 6.49
C VAL A 346 -34.66 -12.96 6.25
N GLU A 347 -35.38 -12.82 5.13
CA GLU A 347 -36.16 -11.62 4.76
C GLU A 347 -37.08 -11.15 5.89
N VAL A 348 -37.76 -12.09 6.59
CA VAL A 348 -38.67 -11.75 7.69
C VAL A 348 -37.95 -11.13 8.91
N LEU A 349 -36.68 -11.48 9.14
CA LEU A 349 -35.84 -10.87 10.18
C LEU A 349 -35.30 -9.52 9.71
N GLU A 350 -34.90 -9.42 8.45
CA GLU A 350 -34.44 -8.19 7.84
C GLU A 350 -35.52 -7.10 7.91
N ASP A 351 -36.73 -7.40 7.42
CA ASP A 351 -37.88 -6.49 7.45
C ASP A 351 -38.20 -6.03 8.87
N PHE A 352 -38.24 -6.95 9.84
CA PHE A 352 -38.52 -6.61 11.23
C PHE A 352 -37.46 -5.70 11.84
N LEU A 353 -36.17 -6.00 11.64
CA LEU A 353 -35.08 -5.17 12.16
C LEU A 353 -35.07 -3.79 11.49
N PHE A 354 -35.38 -3.73 10.19
CA PHE A 354 -35.50 -2.48 9.44
C PHE A 354 -36.65 -1.61 9.97
N ASP A 355 -37.83 -2.19 10.20
CA ASP A 355 -38.99 -1.52 10.79
C ASP A 355 -38.72 -0.98 12.21
N GLN A 356 -37.73 -1.53 12.91
CA GLN A 356 -37.27 -1.03 14.21
C GLN A 356 -36.31 0.16 14.11
N GLY A 357 -36.01 0.65 12.91
CA GLY A 357 -35.19 1.83 12.63
C GLY A 357 -33.70 1.55 12.47
N MET A 358 -33.34 0.33 12.03
CA MET A 358 -31.95 -0.11 11.83
C MET A 358 -31.66 -0.34 10.36
N GLU A 359 -30.41 -0.12 9.93
CA GLU A 359 -29.94 -0.48 8.58
C GLU A 359 -29.33 -1.88 8.62
N ILE A 360 -29.73 -2.74 7.68
CA ILE A 360 -29.33 -4.15 7.66
C ILE A 360 -28.36 -4.37 6.52
N SER A 361 -27.22 -4.98 6.82
CA SER A 361 -26.29 -5.48 5.81
C SER A 361 -26.38 -7.00 5.72
N LEU A 362 -26.34 -7.54 4.50
CA LEU A 362 -26.25 -8.97 4.22
C LEU A 362 -24.86 -9.34 3.66
N PRO A 363 -24.47 -10.62 3.67
CA PRO A 363 -23.30 -11.10 2.92
C PRO A 363 -23.47 -10.81 1.42
N ALA A 364 -22.36 -10.54 0.73
CA ALA A 364 -22.37 -10.36 -0.73
C ALA A 364 -22.55 -11.71 -1.44
N PHE A 365 -23.79 -12.17 -1.59
CA PHE A 365 -24.13 -13.39 -2.31
C PHE A 365 -23.81 -13.27 -3.80
N GLY A 366 -23.27 -14.34 -4.39
CA GLY A 366 -22.90 -14.37 -5.82
C GLY A 366 -21.68 -13.53 -6.22
N ALA A 367 -21.06 -12.80 -5.29
CA ALA A 367 -19.80 -12.08 -5.53
C ALA A 367 -18.60 -13.03 -5.62
N GLU A 368 -17.52 -12.57 -6.26
CA GLU A 368 -16.25 -13.32 -6.23
C GLU A 368 -15.73 -13.43 -4.78
N GLU A 369 -15.04 -14.53 -4.45
CA GLU A 369 -14.64 -14.83 -3.06
C GLU A 369 -13.85 -13.69 -2.40
N GLU A 370 -13.03 -12.97 -3.18
CA GLU A 370 -12.24 -11.82 -2.71
C GLU A 370 -13.11 -10.59 -2.40
N GLU A 371 -14.12 -10.31 -3.23
CA GLU A 371 -15.09 -9.24 -3.01
C GLU A 371 -16.01 -9.57 -1.83
N ALA A 372 -16.50 -10.80 -1.74
CA ALA A 372 -17.33 -11.26 -0.62
C ALA A 372 -16.59 -11.19 0.73
N ALA A 373 -15.28 -11.46 0.74
CA ALA A 373 -14.45 -11.33 1.92
C ALA A 373 -14.25 -9.87 2.34
N GLU A 374 -14.05 -8.95 1.38
CA GLU A 374 -13.91 -7.53 1.67
C GLU A 374 -15.22 -6.91 2.17
N THR A 375 -16.35 -7.19 1.51
CA THR A 375 -17.67 -6.74 1.99
C THR A 375 -18.00 -7.31 3.38
N HIS A 376 -17.63 -8.56 3.66
CA HIS A 376 -17.76 -9.13 5.00
C HIS A 376 -16.94 -8.36 6.04
N ARG A 377 -15.72 -7.94 5.67
CA ARG A 377 -14.81 -7.19 6.52
C ARG A 377 -15.34 -5.79 6.81
N GLU A 378 -15.78 -5.06 5.78
CA GLU A 378 -16.39 -3.73 5.90
C GLU A 378 -17.65 -3.77 6.77
N ASN A 379 -18.56 -4.72 6.51
CA ASN A 379 -19.78 -4.90 7.30
C ASN A 379 -19.47 -5.18 8.78
N LEU A 380 -18.42 -5.97 9.08
CA LEU A 380 -17.99 -6.18 10.46
C LEU A 380 -17.39 -4.93 11.11
N VAL A 381 -16.74 -4.05 10.34
CA VAL A 381 -16.18 -2.80 10.86
C VAL A 381 -17.27 -1.78 11.15
N ASP A 382 -18.27 -1.68 10.28
CA ASP A 382 -19.32 -0.65 10.34
C ASP A 382 -20.50 -1.02 11.22
N ALA A 383 -20.70 -2.32 11.52
CA ALA A 383 -21.86 -2.76 12.29
C ALA A 383 -21.82 -2.33 13.77
N ASP A 384 -22.96 -1.90 14.31
CA ASP A 384 -23.15 -1.70 15.74
C ASP A 384 -23.45 -3.04 16.44
N ALA A 385 -24.12 -3.95 15.74
CA ALA A 385 -24.41 -5.30 16.22
C ALA A 385 -24.34 -6.35 15.10
N VAL A 386 -24.10 -7.59 15.50
CA VAL A 386 -24.06 -8.73 14.57
C VAL A 386 -25.07 -9.79 14.96
N LEU A 387 -25.86 -10.23 14.00
CA LEU A 387 -26.79 -11.35 14.16
C LEU A 387 -26.41 -12.45 13.17
N ILE A 388 -26.11 -13.65 13.67
CA ILE A 388 -25.85 -14.83 12.83
C ILE A 388 -27.13 -15.65 12.75
N TYR A 389 -27.64 -15.86 11.54
CA TYR A 389 -28.79 -16.72 11.29
C TYR A 389 -28.36 -18.19 11.12
N TYR A 390 -28.91 -19.07 11.93
CA TYR A 390 -28.64 -20.50 11.90
C TYR A 390 -29.88 -21.29 11.43
N GLY A 391 -30.10 -21.28 10.11
CA GLY A 391 -31.13 -22.05 9.41
C GLY A 391 -30.58 -23.38 8.84
N ALA A 392 -30.51 -23.50 7.53
CA ALA A 392 -29.99 -24.64 6.77
C ALA A 392 -28.45 -24.74 6.79
N ALA A 393 -27.76 -23.73 7.31
CA ALA A 393 -26.32 -23.77 7.57
C ALA A 393 -25.89 -24.99 8.42
N ARG A 394 -24.65 -25.45 8.28
CA ARG A 394 -24.09 -26.50 9.15
C ARG A 394 -23.64 -25.89 10.48
N HIS A 395 -23.79 -26.60 11.59
CA HIS A 395 -23.27 -26.17 12.90
C HIS A 395 -21.82 -25.67 12.86
N SER A 396 -20.94 -26.38 12.15
CA SER A 396 -19.52 -26.02 12.03
C SER A 396 -19.31 -24.66 11.35
N TRP A 397 -20.21 -24.26 10.45
CA TRP A 397 -20.16 -22.95 9.81
C TRP A 397 -20.51 -21.85 10.82
N VAL A 398 -21.52 -22.06 11.66
CA VAL A 398 -21.91 -21.12 12.72
C VAL A 398 -20.77 -20.93 13.73
N ASP A 399 -20.12 -22.02 14.16
CA ASP A 399 -18.96 -21.94 15.06
C ASP A 399 -17.82 -21.12 14.45
N ILE A 400 -17.57 -21.28 13.15
CA ILE A 400 -16.57 -20.50 12.42
C ILE A 400 -16.97 -19.02 12.37
N LYS A 401 -18.23 -18.70 12.08
CA LYS A 401 -18.71 -17.31 12.02
C LYS A 401 -18.64 -16.64 13.39
N VAL A 402 -19.10 -17.28 14.45
CA VAL A 402 -18.97 -16.78 15.83
C VAL A 402 -17.50 -16.53 16.20
N ARG A 403 -16.59 -17.43 15.82
CA ARG A 403 -15.14 -17.24 16.08
C ARG A 403 -14.55 -16.11 15.25
N ASN A 404 -15.02 -15.90 14.02
CA ASN A 404 -14.54 -14.82 13.17
C ASN A 404 -14.95 -13.44 13.69
N LEU A 405 -16.03 -13.30 14.47
CA LEU A 405 -16.38 -12.03 15.10
C LEU A 405 -15.28 -11.51 16.03
N MET A 406 -14.51 -12.41 16.66
CA MET A 406 -13.33 -12.05 17.47
C MET A 406 -12.20 -11.42 16.64
N LYS A 407 -12.19 -11.61 15.32
CA LYS A 407 -11.21 -11.03 14.40
C LYS A 407 -11.56 -9.61 13.99
N ALA A 408 -12.76 -9.12 14.30
CA ALA A 408 -13.25 -7.82 13.86
C ALA A 408 -12.39 -6.63 14.36
N ARG A 409 -11.72 -6.76 15.51
CA ARG A 409 -10.70 -5.77 15.95
C ARG A 409 -9.51 -5.68 15.00
N GLY A 410 -9.09 -6.81 14.42
CA GLY A 410 -8.01 -6.85 13.44
C GLY A 410 -8.37 -6.13 12.13
N TYR A 411 -9.66 -6.02 11.82
CA TYR A 411 -10.16 -5.39 10.60
C TYR A 411 -10.31 -3.87 10.68
N GLY A 412 -10.09 -3.26 11.85
CA GLY A 412 -10.11 -1.80 12.00
C GLY A 412 -11.10 -1.27 13.03
N ARG A 413 -11.87 -2.13 13.72
CA ARG A 413 -12.75 -1.67 14.82
C ARG A 413 -11.95 -1.14 16.00
N THR A 414 -12.41 -0.05 16.59
CA THR A 414 -11.85 0.54 17.81
C THR A 414 -12.32 -0.16 19.09
N SER A 415 -13.37 -0.97 19.01
CA SER A 415 -13.97 -1.73 20.13
C SER A 415 -14.40 -3.12 19.67
N ASP A 416 -14.56 -4.05 20.62
CA ASP A 416 -15.14 -5.37 20.30
C ASP A 416 -16.60 -5.21 19.86
N ILE A 417 -17.09 -6.18 19.09
CA ILE A 417 -18.53 -6.31 18.83
C ILE A 417 -19.17 -6.81 20.12
N SER A 418 -19.67 -5.88 20.93
CA SER A 418 -20.27 -6.17 22.24
C SER A 418 -21.64 -6.81 22.11
N LEU A 419 -22.37 -6.51 21.04
CA LEU A 419 -23.70 -7.02 20.76
C LEU A 419 -23.64 -8.02 19.60
N GLN A 420 -23.49 -9.29 19.96
CA GLN A 420 -23.47 -10.40 19.02
C GLN A 420 -24.44 -11.50 19.46
N ALA A 421 -25.25 -11.96 18.52
CA ALA A 421 -26.24 -13.00 18.77
C ALA A 421 -26.26 -14.05 17.65
N VAL A 422 -26.72 -15.26 17.99
CA VAL A 422 -27.02 -16.34 17.05
C VAL A 422 -28.52 -16.62 17.14
N TYR A 423 -29.23 -16.38 16.04
CA TYR A 423 -30.64 -16.73 15.89
C TYR A 423 -30.75 -18.16 15.37
N VAL A 424 -31.29 -19.06 16.20
CA VAL A 424 -31.47 -20.47 15.86
C VAL A 424 -32.83 -20.65 15.21
N ALA A 425 -32.84 -20.86 13.89
CA ALA A 425 -34.08 -20.97 13.12
C ALA A 425 -34.52 -22.44 12.94
N PRO A 426 -35.84 -22.69 12.78
CA PRO A 426 -36.36 -23.98 12.32
C PRO A 426 -35.80 -24.38 10.94
N PRO A 427 -35.83 -25.69 10.58
CA PRO A 427 -36.21 -26.81 11.42
C PRO A 427 -35.19 -27.05 12.52
N ILE A 428 -35.68 -27.34 13.73
CA ILE A 428 -34.86 -27.61 14.91
C ILE A 428 -34.38 -29.07 14.87
N ASP A 429 -33.07 -29.26 15.01
CA ASP A 429 -32.45 -30.56 15.18
C ASP A 429 -31.78 -30.68 16.57
N ARG A 430 -31.33 -31.89 16.91
CA ARG A 430 -30.68 -32.17 18.19
C ARG A 430 -29.44 -31.28 18.47
N ARG A 431 -28.78 -30.76 17.43
CA ARG A 431 -27.62 -29.87 17.61
C ARG A 431 -28.07 -28.45 17.90
N LYS A 432 -29.11 -27.95 17.21
CA LYS A 432 -29.74 -26.64 17.44
C LYS A 432 -30.34 -26.53 18.85
N GLU A 433 -31.01 -27.57 19.34
CA GLU A 433 -31.56 -27.62 20.72
C GLU A 433 -30.48 -27.45 21.80
N ARG A 434 -29.25 -27.85 21.50
CA ARG A 434 -28.12 -27.86 22.44
C ARG A 434 -27.09 -26.77 22.16
N PHE A 435 -27.35 -25.90 21.18
CA PHE A 435 -26.43 -24.84 20.82
C PHE A 435 -26.32 -23.83 21.98
N ARG A 436 -25.09 -23.56 22.41
CA ARG A 436 -24.77 -22.62 23.49
C ARG A 436 -23.48 -21.89 23.15
N SER A 437 -23.42 -20.61 23.45
CA SER A 437 -22.23 -19.80 23.29
C SER A 437 -22.01 -18.94 24.54
N HIS A 438 -20.73 -18.75 24.89
CA HIS A 438 -20.32 -17.78 25.91
C HIS A 438 -19.94 -16.42 25.31
N THR A 439 -19.73 -16.37 24.00
CA THR A 439 -19.32 -15.16 23.29
C THR A 439 -20.50 -14.45 22.66
N ALA A 440 -21.54 -15.18 22.24
CA ALA A 440 -22.74 -14.62 21.62
C ALA A 440 -24.01 -15.04 22.36
N GLN A 441 -24.98 -14.13 22.45
CA GLN A 441 -26.32 -14.43 22.93
C GLN A 441 -26.97 -15.46 21.99
N VAL A 442 -27.67 -16.46 22.54
CA VAL A 442 -28.39 -17.45 21.72
C VAL A 442 -29.87 -17.15 21.79
N ILE A 443 -30.46 -16.83 20.64
CA ILE A 443 -31.88 -16.50 20.48
C ILE A 443 -32.56 -17.68 19.79
N GLN A 444 -33.53 -18.30 20.45
CA GLN A 444 -34.28 -19.40 19.87
C GLN A 444 -35.43 -18.83 19.05
N GLY A 445 -35.43 -19.10 17.75
CA GLY A 445 -36.43 -18.61 16.82
C GLY A 445 -37.81 -19.23 17.05
N SER A 446 -38.86 -18.48 16.71
CA SER A 446 -40.24 -18.93 16.71
C SER A 446 -40.73 -19.23 15.29
N GLU A 447 -41.69 -20.15 15.17
CA GLU A 447 -42.43 -20.41 13.93
C GLU A 447 -43.94 -20.40 14.24
N PRO A 448 -44.72 -19.45 13.69
CA PRO A 448 -44.31 -18.35 12.81
C PRO A 448 -43.45 -17.32 13.55
N PHE A 449 -42.63 -16.57 12.80
CA PHE A 449 -41.86 -15.46 13.34
C PHE A 449 -42.80 -14.29 13.72
N ASP A 450 -42.66 -13.77 14.94
CA ASP A 450 -43.46 -12.67 15.48
C ASP A 450 -42.62 -11.53 16.08
N GLY A 451 -41.29 -11.59 15.91
CA GLY A 451 -40.35 -10.57 16.40
C GLY A 451 -40.11 -10.54 17.91
N SER A 452 -40.99 -11.13 18.72
CA SER A 452 -40.94 -11.05 20.19
C SER A 452 -39.62 -11.57 20.79
N VAL A 453 -39.06 -12.61 20.18
CA VAL A 453 -37.79 -13.23 20.60
C VAL A 453 -36.56 -12.34 20.36
N LEU A 454 -36.67 -11.30 19.51
CA LEU A 454 -35.59 -10.36 19.22
C LEU A 454 -35.68 -9.06 20.03
N GLU A 455 -36.78 -8.80 20.74
CA GLU A 455 -37.00 -7.53 21.45
C GLU A 455 -35.87 -7.18 22.42
N GLU A 456 -35.42 -8.14 23.25
CA GLU A 456 -34.32 -7.93 24.19
C GLU A 456 -33.00 -7.55 23.48
N PHE A 457 -32.74 -8.16 22.32
CA PHE A 457 -31.56 -7.84 21.52
C PHE A 457 -31.68 -6.46 20.87
N VAL A 458 -32.85 -6.13 20.31
CA VAL A 458 -33.13 -4.81 19.72
C VAL A 458 -33.01 -3.69 20.76
N ASP A 459 -33.56 -3.91 21.96
CA ASP A 459 -33.47 -2.96 23.06
C ASP A 459 -32.01 -2.75 23.50
N ALA A 460 -31.20 -3.82 23.53
CA ALA A 460 -29.77 -3.72 23.82
C ALA A 460 -29.02 -2.88 22.78
N ILE A 461 -29.33 -3.04 21.48
CA ILE A 461 -28.75 -2.22 20.39
C ILE A 461 -29.17 -0.76 20.50
N LYS A 462 -30.44 -0.50 20.80
CA LYS A 462 -30.95 0.87 20.97
C LYS A 462 -30.35 1.53 22.22
N ALA A 463 -30.13 0.77 23.30
CA ALA A 463 -29.53 1.25 24.52
C ALA A 463 -28.03 1.53 24.39
N SER A 464 -27.29 0.79 23.56
CA SER A 464 -25.86 1.05 23.33
C SER A 464 -25.58 2.40 22.65
N ARG A 465 -26.61 3.03 22.06
CA ARG A 465 -26.56 4.41 21.53
C ARG A 465 -26.71 5.49 22.60
N GLN A 466 -27.27 5.15 23.76
CA GLN A 466 -27.57 6.09 24.85
C GLN A 466 -26.51 6.09 25.97
N SER A 467 -25.62 5.09 25.97
CA SER A 467 -24.43 4.97 26.84
C SER A 467 -23.19 5.54 26.17
#